data_AF-A0A068S8U3-F1
#
_entry.id   AF-A0A068S8U3-F1
#
_cell.length_a   1.000
_cell.length_b   1.000
_cell.length_c   1.000
_cell.angle_alpha   90.00
_cell.angle_beta   90.00
_cell.angle_gamma   90.00
#
_symmetry.space_group_name_H-M   'P 1'
#
loop_
_entity.id
_entity.type
_entity.pdbx_description
1 polymer ?
#
loop_
_entity_poly.entity_id
_entity_poly.type
_entity_poly.pdbx_seq_one_letter_code
_entity_poly.pdbx_strand_id
1 'polypeptide(L)'
;MIRSPGDWDSTLMQGFLTGIAKGCPNISFLEVSCGNAPSTCSMNALKQLAHLERFGFSIAGMDGDDAFWHTIETFSQLKCIHIFSSHSTNMHRLRCFREKRPDLEVIISKSFTEI
;
A
#
# COMPACT_ATOMS: atom_id res chain seq x y z
N MET A 1 -6.13 5.07 10.77
CA MET A 1 -5.74 3.65 10.71
C MET A 1 -6.99 2.77 10.74
N ILE A 2 -7.09 1.77 9.86
CA ILE A 2 -8.18 0.78 9.84
C ILE A 2 -7.58 -0.62 10.10
N ARG A 3 -8.06 -1.28 11.17
CA ARG A 3 -7.63 -2.64 11.57
C ARG A 3 -8.73 -3.64 11.27
N SER A 4 -8.37 -4.75 10.63
CA SER A 4 -9.22 -5.94 10.54
C SER A 4 -8.62 -7.09 11.34
N PRO A 5 -9.38 -7.77 12.20
CA PRO A 5 -8.90 -8.90 12.99
C PRO A 5 -8.69 -10.20 12.19
N GLY A 6 -9.01 -10.22 10.88
CA GLY A 6 -8.79 -11.36 9.99
C GLY A 6 -8.46 -10.94 8.55
N ASP A 7 -8.12 -11.93 7.72
CA ASP A 7 -7.84 -11.71 6.30
C ASP A 7 -9.07 -11.11 5.63
N TRP A 8 -8.90 -9.92 5.05
CA TRP A 8 -9.94 -9.38 4.19
C TRP A 8 -9.99 -10.23 2.94
N ASP A 9 -11.20 -10.65 2.61
CA ASP A 9 -11.52 -11.07 1.25
C ASP A 9 -11.07 -9.96 0.28
N SER A 10 -10.37 -10.34 -0.78
CA SER A 10 -9.77 -9.39 -1.71
C SER A 10 -10.81 -8.52 -2.41
N THR A 11 -12.02 -9.05 -2.63
CA THR A 11 -13.16 -8.31 -3.21
C THR A 11 -13.68 -7.27 -2.22
N LEU A 12 -13.84 -7.65 -0.94
CA LEU A 12 -14.26 -6.72 0.10
C LEU A 12 -13.24 -5.60 0.30
N MET A 13 -11.94 -5.93 0.34
CA MET A 13 -10.87 -4.94 0.42
C MET A 13 -10.91 -3.97 -0.75
N GLN A 14 -11.02 -4.48 -1.97
CA GLN A 14 -11.08 -3.64 -3.16
C GLN A 14 -12.31 -2.73 -3.16
N GLY A 15 -13.48 -3.26 -2.80
CA GLY A 15 -14.71 -2.49 -2.66
C GLY A 15 -14.55 -1.37 -1.64
N PHE A 16 -13.96 -1.69 -0.49
CA PHE A 16 -13.68 -0.73 0.58
C PHE A 16 -12.75 0.40 0.11
N LEU A 17 -11.58 0.07 -0.46
CA LEU A 17 -10.60 1.07 -0.90
C LEU A 17 -11.11 1.92 -2.06
N THR A 18 -11.89 1.32 -2.96
CA THR A 18 -12.59 2.07 -4.02
C THR A 18 -13.64 3.02 -3.43
N GLY A 19 -14.35 2.59 -2.39
CA GLY A 19 -15.30 3.41 -1.65
C GLY A 19 -14.62 4.61 -0.99
N ILE A 20 -13.47 4.39 -0.34
CA ILE A 20 -12.65 5.46 0.25
C ILE A 20 -12.19 6.45 -0.82
N ALA A 21 -11.67 5.97 -1.95
CA ALA A 21 -11.22 6.83 -3.05
C ALA A 21 -12.33 7.76 -3.56
N LYS A 22 -13.59 7.29 -3.56
CA LYS A 22 -14.75 8.07 -4.01
C LYS A 22 -15.33 8.97 -2.93
N GLY A 23 -15.40 8.50 -1.69
CA GLY A 23 -16.09 9.17 -0.58
C GLY A 23 -15.22 10.15 0.19
N CYS A 24 -13.90 10.02 0.11
CA CYS A 24 -12.97 10.75 0.97
C CYS A 24 -11.79 11.36 0.17
N PRO A 25 -12.05 12.32 -0.73
CA PRO A 25 -11.05 12.84 -1.67
C PRO A 25 -9.85 13.55 -1.00
N ASN A 26 -10.01 14.02 0.24
CA ASN A 26 -9.01 14.81 0.96
C ASN A 26 -8.18 13.99 1.96
N ILE A 27 -8.26 12.66 1.92
CA ILE A 27 -7.43 11.82 2.80
C ILE A 27 -5.97 12.00 2.42
N SER A 28 -5.15 12.34 3.41
CA SER A 28 -3.70 12.45 3.30
C SER A 28 -2.93 11.26 3.85
N PHE A 29 -3.58 10.49 4.73
CA PHE A 29 -3.00 9.31 5.36
C PHE A 29 -4.03 8.19 5.38
N LEU A 30 -3.65 7.04 4.80
CA LEU A 30 -4.43 5.82 4.88
C LEU A 30 -3.54 4.67 5.28
N GLU A 31 -4.02 3.83 6.18
CA GLU A 31 -3.30 2.64 6.59
C GLU A 31 -4.28 1.51 6.82
N VAL A 32 -3.99 0.39 6.16
CA VAL A 32 -4.83 -0.79 6.09
C VAL A 32 -4.04 -1.95 6.65
N SER A 33 -4.43 -2.38 7.84
CA SER A 33 -3.84 -3.54 8.50
C SER A 33 -4.65 -4.78 8.14
N CYS A 34 -4.12 -5.57 7.20
CA CYS A 34 -4.69 -6.80 6.68
C CYS A 34 -3.55 -7.79 6.35
N GLY A 35 -3.81 -9.10 6.41
CA GLY A 35 -2.86 -10.12 5.96
C GLY A 35 -2.54 -10.02 4.46
N ASN A 36 -3.55 -9.70 3.64
CA ASN A 36 -3.43 -9.60 2.19
C ASN A 36 -2.99 -8.22 1.72
N ALA A 37 -2.24 -8.18 0.62
CA ALA A 37 -1.91 -6.94 -0.06
C ALA A 37 -3.09 -6.37 -0.86
N PRO A 38 -3.23 -5.03 -0.96
CA PRO A 38 -4.20 -4.39 -1.84
C PRO A 38 -4.01 -4.86 -3.29
N SER A 39 -5.12 -5.08 -4.01
CA SER A 39 -5.03 -5.39 -5.44
C SER A 39 -4.50 -4.20 -6.24
N THR A 40 -3.90 -4.45 -7.41
CA THR A 40 -3.50 -3.41 -8.37
C THR A 40 -4.65 -2.46 -8.73
N CYS A 41 -5.89 -2.99 -8.82
CA CYS A 41 -7.10 -2.18 -9.00
C CYS A 41 -7.35 -1.22 -7.82
N SER A 42 -7.16 -1.69 -6.59
CA SER A 42 -7.30 -0.85 -5.38
C SER A 42 -6.24 0.25 -5.36
N MET A 43 -5.00 -0.08 -5.71
CA MET A 43 -3.92 0.89 -5.81
C MET A 43 -4.22 1.98 -6.85
N ASN A 44 -4.74 1.60 -8.02
CA ASN A 44 -5.16 2.55 -9.05
C ASN A 44 -6.32 3.45 -8.60
N ALA A 45 -7.26 2.94 -7.81
CA ALA A 45 -8.32 3.76 -7.23
C ALA A 45 -7.76 4.79 -6.23
N LEU A 46 -6.89 4.34 -5.32
CA LEU A 46 -6.24 5.24 -4.35
C LEU A 46 -5.35 6.29 -5.02
N LYS A 47 -4.78 5.97 -6.20
CA LYS A 47 -3.99 6.93 -7.00
C LYS A 47 -4.79 8.14 -7.48
N GLN A 48 -6.10 8.10 -7.44
CA GLN A 48 -6.96 9.25 -7.73
C GLN A 48 -7.05 10.24 -6.55
N LEU A 49 -6.64 9.84 -5.34
CA LEU A 49 -6.60 10.71 -4.18
C LEU A 49 -5.37 11.63 -4.26
N ALA A 50 -5.59 12.86 -4.75
CA ALA A 50 -4.53 13.84 -4.96
C ALA A 50 -3.78 14.24 -3.67
N HIS A 51 -4.45 14.12 -2.52
CA HIS A 51 -3.89 14.48 -1.23
C HIS A 51 -3.24 13.32 -0.49
N LEU A 52 -3.34 12.08 -0.98
CA LEU A 52 -2.83 10.91 -0.28
C LEU A 52 -1.29 10.88 -0.31
N GLU A 53 -0.68 11.31 0.79
CA GLU A 53 0.78 11.38 0.93
C GLU A 53 1.38 10.14 1.59
N ARG A 54 0.57 9.43 2.39
CA ARG A 54 1.05 8.31 3.19
C ARG A 54 0.13 7.12 3.07
N PHE A 55 0.68 5.97 2.71
CA PHE A 55 -0.08 4.74 2.58
C PHE A 55 0.61 3.53 3.22
N GLY A 56 -0.07 2.91 4.19
CA GLY A 56 0.41 1.69 4.83
C GLY A 56 -0.42 0.46 4.46
N PHE A 57 0.25 -0.65 4.11
CA PHE A 57 -0.37 -1.87 3.62
C PHE A 57 0.53 -3.11 3.76
N SER A 58 -0.06 -4.31 3.76
CA SER A 58 0.71 -5.58 3.69
C SER A 58 1.22 -5.83 2.28
N ILE A 59 2.41 -6.40 2.13
CA ILE A 59 2.96 -6.80 0.81
C ILE A 59 2.88 -8.30 0.54
N ALA A 60 2.21 -9.06 1.40
CA ALA A 60 2.12 -10.50 1.27
C ALA A 60 1.58 -10.90 -0.13
N GLY A 61 2.32 -11.78 -0.80
CA GLY A 61 1.96 -12.32 -2.12
C GLY A 61 2.30 -11.44 -3.33
N MET A 62 2.91 -10.27 -3.16
CA MET A 62 3.18 -9.31 -4.25
C MET A 62 4.63 -9.33 -4.77
N ASP A 63 5.47 -10.27 -4.34
CA ASP A 63 6.90 -10.31 -4.74
C ASP A 63 7.10 -10.49 -6.25
N GLY A 64 6.13 -11.10 -6.95
CA GLY A 64 6.16 -11.35 -8.40
C GLY A 64 5.21 -10.49 -9.22
N ASP A 65 4.44 -9.59 -8.62
CA ASP A 65 3.46 -8.76 -9.33
C ASP A 65 4.10 -7.47 -9.85
N ASP A 66 4.64 -7.52 -11.07
CA ASP A 66 5.25 -6.36 -11.73
C ASP A 66 4.28 -5.18 -11.90
N ALA A 67 2.99 -5.46 -12.11
CA ALA A 67 1.97 -4.42 -12.28
C ALA A 67 1.68 -3.69 -10.96
N PHE A 68 1.69 -4.42 -9.85
CA PHE A 68 1.59 -3.84 -8.51
C PHE A 68 2.74 -2.86 -8.23
N TRP A 69 3.99 -3.30 -8.44
CA TRP A 69 5.17 -2.45 -8.22
C TRP A 69 5.18 -1.24 -9.14
N HIS A 70 4.85 -1.42 -10.42
CA HIS A 70 4.75 -0.32 -11.37
C HIS A 70 3.68 0.71 -10.96
N THR A 71 2.57 0.25 -10.37
CA THR A 71 1.52 1.14 -9.88
C THR A 71 2.02 2.02 -8.73
N ILE A 72 2.79 1.46 -7.80
CA ILE A 72 3.42 2.24 -6.71
C ILE A 72 4.46 3.21 -7.27
N GLU A 73 5.28 2.79 -8.24
CA GLU A 73 6.29 3.66 -8.87
C GLU A 73 5.64 4.92 -9.46
N THR A 74 4.49 4.77 -10.12
CA THR A 74 3.77 5.89 -10.76
C THR A 74 2.86 6.67 -9.81
N PHE A 75 2.84 6.34 -8.53
CA PHE A 75 2.02 6.95 -7.49
C PHE A 75 2.73 8.21 -6.94
N SER A 76 2.78 9.26 -7.76
CA SER A 76 3.67 10.41 -7.54
C SER A 76 3.32 11.26 -6.32
N GLN A 77 2.08 11.24 -5.85
CA GLN A 77 1.67 12.00 -4.65
C GLN A 77 2.12 11.36 -3.33
N LEU A 78 2.41 10.05 -3.33
CA LEU A 78 2.90 9.38 -2.13
C LEU A 78 4.30 9.90 -1.80
N LYS A 79 4.48 10.25 -0.53
CA LYS A 79 5.73 10.65 0.10
C LYS A 79 6.24 9.59 1.07
N CYS A 80 5.36 8.74 1.58
CA CYS A 80 5.73 7.64 2.46
C CYS A 80 4.86 6.41 2.20
N ILE A 81 5.50 5.23 2.11
CA ILE A 81 4.83 3.93 2.18
C ILE A 81 5.28 3.16 3.40
N HIS A 82 4.32 2.56 4.09
CA HIS A 82 4.56 1.69 5.22
C HIS A 82 4.19 0.26 4.84
N ILE A 83 5.21 -0.57 4.64
CA ILE A 83 5.06 -1.96 4.23
C ILE A 83 5.06 -2.85 5.47
N PHE A 84 3.95 -3.54 5.68
CA PHE A 84 3.85 -4.62 6.65
C PHE A 84 4.24 -5.94 5.98
N SER A 85 5.18 -6.67 6.55
CA SER A 85 5.58 -7.97 6.02
C SER A 85 5.75 -8.99 7.13
N SER A 86 4.96 -10.07 7.07
CA SER A 86 5.11 -11.26 7.92
C SER A 86 6.25 -12.18 7.47
N HIS A 87 6.71 -12.05 6.21
CA HIS A 87 7.76 -12.87 5.60
C HIS A 87 8.90 -12.02 5.05
N SER A 88 10.00 -12.65 4.65
CA SER A 88 11.13 -11.95 4.02
C SER A 88 10.67 -11.36 2.68
N THR A 89 10.26 -10.09 2.69
CA THR A 89 9.98 -9.32 1.46
C THR A 89 11.15 -9.48 0.52
N ASN A 90 10.89 -9.64 -0.78
CA ASN A 90 11.97 -9.70 -1.77
C ASN A 90 12.74 -8.37 -1.78
N MET A 91 13.84 -8.32 -1.01
CA MET A 91 14.66 -7.13 -0.81
C MET A 91 15.24 -6.59 -2.13
N HIS A 92 15.35 -7.43 -3.16
CA HIS A 92 15.82 -6.99 -4.48
C HIS A 92 14.83 -6.02 -5.13
N ARG A 93 13.52 -6.36 -5.14
CA ARG A 93 12.48 -5.50 -5.73
C ARG A 93 12.37 -4.19 -4.98
N LEU A 94 12.40 -4.26 -3.66
CA LEU A 94 12.35 -3.06 -2.83
C LEU A 94 13.57 -2.16 -3.04
N ARG A 95 14.76 -2.74 -3.25
CA ARG A 95 15.96 -2.00 -3.60
C ARG A 95 15.82 -1.28 -4.95
N CYS A 96 15.43 -2.00 -6.01
CA CYS A 96 15.20 -1.40 -7.33
C CYS A 96 14.12 -0.31 -7.27
N PHE A 97 13.08 -0.52 -6.46
CA PHE A 97 12.03 0.46 -6.25
C PHE A 97 12.56 1.75 -5.59
N ARG A 98 13.36 1.62 -4.52
CA ARG A 98 14.01 2.77 -3.85
C ARG A 98 14.95 3.54 -4.79
N GLU A 99 15.63 2.86 -5.70
CA GLU A 99 16.46 3.51 -6.73
C GLU A 99 15.63 4.33 -7.72
N LYS A 100 14.42 3.87 -8.08
CA LYS A 100 13.51 4.57 -8.99
C LYS A 100 12.72 5.71 -8.34
N ARG A 101 12.42 5.60 -7.04
CA ARG A 101 11.70 6.59 -6.24
C ARG A 101 12.49 6.95 -4.98
N PRO A 102 13.65 7.61 -5.12
CA PRO A 102 14.46 8.03 -3.96
C PRO A 102 13.79 9.13 -3.13
N ASP A 103 12.78 9.80 -3.70
CA ASP A 103 11.92 10.79 -3.03
C ASP A 103 10.93 10.17 -2.03
N LEU A 104 10.64 8.87 -2.18
CA LEU A 104 9.62 8.19 -1.40
C LEU A 104 10.25 7.49 -0.19
N GLU A 105 9.77 7.84 1.00
CA GLU A 105 10.14 7.14 2.23
C GLU A 105 9.50 5.74 2.26
N VAL A 106 10.29 4.72 2.57
CA VAL A 106 9.84 3.33 2.64
C VAL A 106 10.14 2.77 4.02
N ILE A 107 9.11 2.62 4.83
CA ILE A 107 9.16 2.04 6.17
C ILE A 107 8.76 0.57 6.08
N ILE A 108 9.54 -0.33 6.69
CA ILE A 108 9.24 -1.77 6.73
C ILE A 108 9.06 -2.18 8.18
N SER A 109 7.96 -2.86 8.49
CA SER A 109 7.71 -3.40 9.84
C SER A 109 7.30 -4.87 9.78
N LYS A 110 7.81 -5.66 10.72
CA LYS A 110 7.51 -7.10 10.87
C LYS A 110 6.08 -7.36 11.35
N SER A 111 5.52 -6.38 12.04
CA SER A 111 4.20 -6.42 12.64
C SER A 111 3.69 -5.00 12.81
N PHE A 112 2.39 -4.88 13.04
CA PHE A 112 1.80 -3.62 13.45
C PHE A 112 2.26 -3.27 14.86
N THR A 113 3.16 -2.29 15.00
CA THR A 113 3.52 -1.72 16.30
C THR A 113 3.38 -0.21 16.21
N GLU A 114 2.60 0.34 17.13
CA GLU A 114 2.25 1.75 17.26
C GLU A 114 3.52 2.61 17.27
N ILE A 115 3.53 3.67 16.45
CA ILE A 115 4.42 4.82 16.60
C ILE A 115 3.61 5.94 17.23
#